data_AF-A0AAW1AA74-F1
#
_entry.id   AF-A0AAW1AA74-F1
#
_cell.length_a   1.000
_cell.length_b   1.000
_cell.length_c   1.000
_cell.angle_alpha   90.00
_cell.angle_beta   90.00
_cell.angle_gamma   90.00
#
_symmetry.space_group_name_H-M   'P 1'
#
loop_
_entity.id
_entity.type
_entity.pdbx_description
1 polymer ?
#
loop_
_entity_poly.entity_id
_entity_poly.type
_entity_poly.pdbx_seq_one_letter_code
_entity_poly.pdbx_strand_id
1 'polypeptide(L)'
;MNEHEVCQAIVPNKDVDGFHLQNLGSLASNSNGIIPATALAVKELIVRSNIETFGKNAVVVGRSKHVGLPIALLLHADSRGI
;
A
#
# COMPACT_ATOMS: atom_id res chain seq x y z
N MET A 1 19.32 14.09 10.68
CA MET A 1 17.95 14.21 10.14
C MET A 1 17.31 12.83 10.21
N ASN A 2 16.10 12.72 10.75
CA ASN A 2 15.38 11.45 10.89
C ASN A 2 14.36 11.34 9.74
N GLU A 3 14.52 10.34 8.89
CA GLU A 3 13.66 10.11 7.72
C GLU A 3 12.17 9.98 8.10
N HIS A 4 11.88 9.27 9.18
CA HIS A 4 10.51 9.06 9.63
C HIS A 4 9.84 10.38 10.02
N GLU A 5 10.53 11.20 10.80
CA GLU A 5 10.03 12.52 11.23
C GLU A 5 9.79 13.44 10.02
N VAL A 6 10.68 13.42 9.04
CA VAL A 6 10.53 14.21 7.80
C VAL A 6 9.30 13.75 7.01
N CYS A 7 9.10 12.44 6.85
CA CYS A 7 7.92 11.91 6.15
C CYS A 7 6.62 12.24 6.90
N GLN A 8 6.61 12.16 8.24
CA GLN A 8 5.43 12.50 9.04
C GLN A 8 5.14 14.01 9.10
N ALA A 9 6.07 14.88 8.70
CA ALA A 9 5.83 16.31 8.61
C ALA A 9 5.00 16.70 7.37
N ILE A 10 4.87 15.81 6.38
CA ILE A 10 4.06 16.04 5.17
C ILE A 10 2.59 15.85 5.52
N VAL A 11 1.74 16.84 5.17
CA VAL A 11 0.29 16.72 5.37
C VAL A 11 -0.22 15.45 4.64
N PRO A 12 -1.00 14.57 5.28
CA PRO A 12 -1.37 13.26 4.73
C PRO A 12 -1.98 13.30 3.32
N ASN A 13 -2.78 14.32 3.00
CA ASN A 13 -3.41 14.47 1.68
C ASN A 13 -2.45 14.96 0.59
N LYS A 14 -1.23 15.37 0.95
CA LYS A 14 -0.14 15.75 0.05
C LYS A 14 0.97 14.71 -0.02
N ASP A 15 0.90 13.67 0.81
CA ASP A 15 1.84 12.55 0.82
C ASP A 15 1.52 11.59 -0.33
N VAL A 16 1.90 12.00 -1.54
CA VAL A 16 1.66 11.24 -2.78
C VAL A 16 2.40 9.91 -2.84
N ASP A 17 3.42 9.72 -2.01
CA ASP A 17 4.19 8.47 -1.90
C ASP A 17 3.57 7.49 -0.89
N GLY A 18 2.71 7.97 0.01
CA GLY A 18 1.90 7.17 0.93
C GLY A 18 2.61 6.71 2.21
N PHE A 19 3.72 7.35 2.60
CA PHE A 19 4.51 6.94 3.78
C PHE A 19 4.06 7.57 5.10
N HIS A 20 3.11 8.49 5.07
CA HIS A 20 2.48 9.04 6.24
C HIS A 20 1.68 7.94 6.97
N LEU A 21 1.82 7.84 8.30
CA LEU A 21 1.20 6.76 9.08
C LEU A 21 -0.31 6.74 8.96
N GLN A 22 -0.94 7.91 8.80
CA GLN A 22 -2.38 8.01 8.54
C GLN A 22 -2.80 7.35 7.22
N ASN A 23 -2.01 7.48 6.15
CA ASN A 23 -2.28 6.82 4.87
C ASN A 23 -2.12 5.31 4.99
N LEU A 24 -1.04 4.85 5.62
CA LEU A 24 -0.83 3.43 5.91
C LEU A 24 -1.92 2.83 6.82
N GLY A 25 -2.34 3.57 7.85
CA GLY A 25 -3.43 3.16 8.74
C GLY A 25 -4.78 3.12 8.04
N SER A 26 -5.03 4.03 7.09
CA SER A 26 -6.23 4.00 6.26
C SER A 26 -6.24 2.78 5.34
N LEU A 27 -5.10 2.45 4.74
CA LEU A 27 -4.93 1.21 3.98
C LEU A 27 -5.20 -0.04 4.85
N ALA A 28 -4.58 -0.12 6.02
CA ALA A 28 -4.74 -1.25 6.93
C ALA A 28 -6.19 -1.42 7.44
N SER A 29 -6.90 -0.31 7.65
CA SER A 29 -8.30 -0.31 8.11
C SER A 29 -9.30 -0.48 6.98
N ASN A 30 -8.83 -0.67 5.74
CA ASN A 30 -9.67 -0.68 4.55
C ASN A 30 -10.59 0.56 4.50
N SER A 31 -10.04 1.75 4.75
CA SER A 31 -10.67 3.08 4.58
C SER A 31 -10.01 3.87 3.44
N ASN A 32 -10.52 5.05 3.10
CA ASN A 32 -9.98 5.86 1.99
C ASN A 32 -8.71 6.60 2.42
N GLY A 33 -7.70 6.60 1.56
CA GLY A 33 -6.42 7.27 1.78
C GLY A 33 -5.48 7.07 0.61
N ILE A 34 -4.32 7.76 0.63
CA ILE A 34 -3.29 7.54 -0.40
C ILE A 34 -2.63 6.18 -0.13
N ILE A 35 -2.42 5.41 -1.19
CA ILE A 35 -1.82 4.07 -1.11
C ILE A 35 -0.33 4.20 -1.46
N PRO A 36 0.58 3.50 -0.75
CA PRO A 36 2.00 3.52 -1.07
C PRO A 36 2.28 3.19 -2.53
N ALA A 37 3.03 4.08 -3.21
CA ALA A 37 3.11 4.11 -4.67
C ALA A 37 3.58 2.77 -5.27
N THR A 38 4.61 2.15 -4.70
CA THR A 38 5.13 0.85 -5.16
C THR A 38 4.13 -0.27 -5.01
N ALA A 39 3.38 -0.31 -3.91
CA ALA A 39 2.38 -1.35 -3.68
C ALA A 39 1.19 -1.20 -4.64
N LEU A 40 0.76 0.05 -4.87
CA LEU A 40 -0.27 0.34 -5.87
C LEU A 40 0.19 -0.05 -7.29
N ALA A 41 1.44 0.24 -7.65
CA ALA A 41 2.00 -0.13 -8.94
C ALA A 41 2.03 -1.66 -9.15
N VAL A 42 2.44 -2.43 -8.13
CA VAL A 42 2.41 -3.91 -8.21
C VAL A 42 0.98 -4.42 -8.39
N LYS A 43 0.01 -3.89 -7.63
CA LYS A 43 -1.41 -4.24 -7.81
C LYS A 43 -1.88 -3.94 -9.24
N GLU A 44 -1.55 -2.76 -9.75
CA GLU A 44 -1.92 -2.36 -11.11
C GLU A 44 -1.31 -3.27 -12.18
N LEU A 45 -0.07 -3.72 -11.99
CA LEU A 45 0.57 -4.68 -12.90
C LEU A 45 -0.15 -6.03 -12.90
N ILE A 46 -0.59 -6.53 -11.75
CA ILE A 46 -1.38 -7.76 -11.64
C ILE A 46 -2.71 -7.61 -12.39
N VAL A 47 -3.42 -6.50 -12.14
CA VAL A 47 -4.70 -6.18 -12.79
C VAL A 47 -4.55 -6.11 -14.31
N ARG A 48 -3.57 -5.35 -14.81
CA ARG A 48 -3.31 -5.22 -16.25
C ARG A 48 -2.82 -6.51 -16.92
N SER A 49 -2.29 -7.44 -16.12
CA SER A 49 -1.87 -8.76 -16.60
C SER A 49 -3.01 -9.78 -16.61
N ASN A 50 -4.23 -9.39 -16.22
CA ASN A 50 -5.40 -10.28 -16.10
C ASN A 50 -5.14 -11.52 -15.21
N ILE A 51 -4.37 -11.34 -14.14
CA ILE A 51 -4.10 -12.41 -13.17
C ILE A 51 -5.17 -12.37 -12.07
N GLU A 52 -5.96 -13.43 -11.97
CA GLU A 52 -6.94 -13.59 -10.88
C GLU A 52 -6.22 -13.90 -9.55
N THR A 53 -6.44 -13.03 -8.57
CA THR A 53 -5.84 -13.12 -7.23
C THR A 53 -6.80 -13.63 -6.15
N PHE A 54 -8.12 -13.58 -6.40
CA PHE A 54 -9.11 -14.05 -5.45
C PHE A 54 -8.92 -15.54 -5.13
N GLY A 55 -8.88 -15.86 -3.82
CA GLY A 55 -8.67 -17.23 -3.33
C GLY A 55 -7.26 -17.80 -3.56
N LYS A 56 -6.31 -17.01 -4.10
CA LYS A 56 -4.92 -17.45 -4.28
C LYS A 56 -4.10 -17.21 -3.01
N ASN A 57 -3.05 -18.01 -2.86
CA ASN A 57 -2.02 -17.76 -1.86
C ASN A 57 -0.99 -16.77 -2.44
N ALA A 58 -0.85 -15.62 -1.79
CA ALA A 58 0.20 -14.66 -2.08
C ALA A 58 1.32 -14.76 -1.04
N VAL A 59 2.58 -14.70 -1.49
CA VAL A 59 3.76 -14.66 -0.62
C VAL A 59 4.50 -13.36 -0.86
N VAL A 60 4.64 -12.55 0.19
CA VAL A 60 5.46 -11.34 0.16
C VAL A 60 6.79 -11.63 0.83
N VAL A 61 7.89 -11.51 0.09
CA VAL A 61 9.24 -11.69 0.61
C VAL A 61 9.84 -10.31 0.93
N GLY A 62 9.81 -9.96 2.22
CA GLY A 62 10.29 -8.68 2.73
C GLY A 62 9.23 -7.98 3.60
N ARG A 63 9.69 -7.30 4.66
CA ARG A 63 8.83 -6.73 5.72
C ARG A 63 8.95 -5.21 5.88
N SER A 64 9.39 -4.52 4.84
CA SER A 64 9.56 -3.06 4.91
C SER A 64 8.22 -2.37 5.14
N LYS A 65 8.23 -1.26 5.89
CA LYS A 65 7.03 -0.45 6.13
C LYS A 65 6.56 0.28 4.86
N HIS A 66 7.46 0.51 3.91
CA HIS A 66 7.21 1.26 2.68
C HIS A 66 6.67 0.40 1.53
N VAL A 67 7.00 -0.90 1.49
CA VAL A 67 6.63 -1.78 0.36
C VAL A 67 6.01 -3.09 0.82
N GLY A 68 6.74 -3.88 1.62
CA GLY A 68 6.34 -5.25 1.98
C GLY A 68 5.01 -5.31 2.73
N LEU A 69 4.86 -4.48 3.78
CA LEU A 69 3.60 -4.40 4.51
C LEU A 69 2.45 -3.84 3.65
N PRO A 70 2.61 -2.71 2.93
CA PRO A 70 1.55 -2.19 2.06
C PRO A 70 1.04 -3.17 1.00
N ILE A 71 1.92 -3.88 0.29
CA ILE A 71 1.46 -4.84 -0.73
C ILE A 71 0.77 -6.06 -0.09
N ALA A 72 1.22 -6.50 1.08
CA ALA A 72 0.53 -7.55 1.83
C ALA A 72 -0.89 -7.14 2.22
N LEU A 73 -1.09 -5.88 2.65
CA LEU A 73 -2.41 -5.34 2.96
C LEU A 73 -3.31 -5.23 1.72
N LEU A 74 -2.76 -4.80 0.57
CA LEU A 74 -3.53 -4.73 -0.68
C LEU A 74 -3.97 -6.10 -1.18
N LEU A 75 -3.07 -7.08 -1.18
CA LEU A 75 -3.37 -8.45 -1.59
C LEU A 75 -4.29 -9.17 -0.59
N HIS A 76 -4.32 -8.73 0.67
CA HIS A 76 -5.31 -9.19 1.65
C HIS A 76 -6.70 -8.59 1.39
N ALA A 77 -6.77 -7.32 1.02
CA ALA A 77 -8.00 -6.56 0.81
C ALA A 77 -8.57 -6.67 -0.62
N ASP A 78 -8.22 -7.72 -1.36
CA ASP A 78 -8.41 -7.94 -2.80
C ASP A 78 -9.86 -7.85 -3.33
N SER A 79 -10.82 -7.55 -2.45
CA SER A 79 -12.21 -7.20 -2.77
C SER A 79 -12.41 -5.71 -3.09
N ARG A 80 -11.41 -4.85 -2.88
CA ARG A 80 -11.46 -3.44 -3.33
C ARG A 80 -11.10 -3.35 -4.82
N GLY A 81 -12.15 -3.36 -5.65
CA GLY A 81 -12.10 -2.81 -7.00
C GLY A 81 -11.73 -1.33 -6.91
N ILE A 82 -10.53 -0.99 -7.35
CA ILE A 82 -10.12 0.39 -7.62
C ILE A 82 -10.15 0.52 -9.13
#